data_AF-A0A2V8XS85-F1
#
_entry.id   AF-A0A2V8XS85-F1
#
_cell.length_a   1.000
_cell.length_b   1.000
_cell.length_c   1.000
_cell.angle_alpha   90.00
_cell.angle_beta   90.00
_cell.angle_gamma   90.00
#
_symmetry.space_group_name_H-M   'P 1'
#
loop_
_entity.id
_entity.type
_entity.pdbx_description
1 polymer ?
#
loop_
_entity_poly.entity_id
_entity_poly.type
_entity_poly.pdbx_seq_one_letter_code
_entity_poly.pdbx_strand_id
1 'polypeptide(L)'
;GVALEKLVRLIRLTRPEVILTFLPGTFIGEDHGDHQACGVLATEAFDLAGDPTTFPEQVAGPANRRELFLENLRPWQPKKIYYFPDADREDLFRGKGPSYSVKEISKSTKQPYWRISFDSFRAHQTQAKEFLDSVAQMDEAQIEKMAASDGWTDDMRFVLGKSLVGGSVTGDIFDGITQGAIPFGRPEVSPEPARPELSVELGGPYSFYADFRRAHGLGNLPHPEPPEIALQAPGTLVIPLWVRNRTAKTQEITLSAVLPAGWTAQSGAGKFTVAAKQVASARIEVNLPAPAENSAKKPEPQEVTVRADSNGQSIGEIKLRVELRKRALPQ
;
A
#
# COMPACT_ATOMS: atom_id res chain seq x y z
N GLY A 1 -1.80 -19.35 0.27
CA GLY A 1 -0.33 -19.45 0.23
C GLY A 1 0.22 -19.59 1.64
N VAL A 2 1.44 -20.11 1.81
CA VAL A 2 2.03 -20.43 3.13
C VAL A 2 2.11 -19.23 4.08
N ALA A 3 2.40 -18.03 3.57
CA ALA A 3 2.46 -16.82 4.40
C ALA A 3 1.09 -16.44 4.98
N LEU A 4 0.05 -16.44 4.16
CA LEU A 4 -1.32 -16.14 4.56
C LEU A 4 -1.84 -17.14 5.60
N GLU A 5 -1.58 -18.43 5.40
CA GLU A 5 -1.94 -19.50 6.34
C GLU A 5 -1.33 -19.25 7.73
N LYS A 6 -0.02 -18.93 7.77
CA LYS A 6 0.69 -18.60 9.01
C LYS A 6 0.12 -17.37 9.69
N LEU A 7 -0.27 -16.35 8.94
CA LEU A 7 -0.83 -15.12 9.50
C LEU A 7 -2.23 -15.36 10.08
N VAL A 8 -3.08 -16.13 9.39
CA VAL A 8 -4.38 -16.57 9.92
C VAL A 8 -4.20 -17.40 11.20
N ARG A 9 -3.23 -18.32 11.20
CA ARG A 9 -2.87 -19.09 12.40
C ARG A 9 -2.49 -18.19 13.56
N LEU A 10 -1.64 -17.19 13.32
CA LEU A 10 -1.21 -16.22 14.33
C LEU A 10 -2.40 -15.45 14.91
N ILE A 11 -3.31 -14.96 14.06
CA ILE A 11 -4.52 -14.26 14.51
C ILE A 11 -5.40 -15.17 15.39
N ARG A 12 -5.59 -16.44 15.02
CA ARG A 12 -6.39 -17.40 15.81
C ARG A 12 -5.75 -17.71 17.16
N LEU A 13 -4.42 -17.70 17.24
CA LEU A 13 -3.64 -17.90 18.47
C LEU A 13 -3.67 -16.67 19.39
N THR A 14 -3.38 -15.48 18.85
CA THR A 14 -3.20 -14.25 19.65
C THR A 14 -4.48 -13.46 19.86
N ARG A 15 -5.52 -13.74 19.06
CA ARG A 15 -6.86 -13.17 19.14
C ARG A 15 -6.87 -11.63 19.24
N PRO A 16 -6.21 -10.92 18.31
CA PRO A 16 -6.15 -9.47 18.35
C PRO A 16 -7.52 -8.85 18.09
N GLU A 17 -7.89 -7.82 18.83
CA GLU A 17 -9.10 -7.03 18.54
C GLU A 17 -8.86 -6.06 17.37
N VAL A 18 -7.63 -5.54 17.26
CA VAL A 18 -7.21 -4.58 16.23
C VAL A 18 -5.94 -5.09 15.56
N ILE A 19 -5.88 -4.98 14.23
CA ILE A 19 -4.67 -5.20 13.42
C ILE A 19 -4.15 -3.84 12.96
N LEU A 20 -2.86 -3.59 13.15
CA LEU A 20 -2.13 -2.43 12.62
C LEU A 20 -1.09 -2.95 11.62
N THR A 21 -1.06 -2.40 10.41
CA THR A 21 -0.15 -2.87 9.33
C THR A 21 0.12 -1.75 8.33
N PHE A 22 0.91 -1.98 7.29
CA PHE A 22 1.20 -0.98 6.25
C PHE A 22 0.05 -0.86 5.24
N LEU A 23 -0.15 0.33 4.68
CA LEU A 23 -1.19 0.60 3.70
C LEU A 23 -0.91 -0.15 2.39
N PRO A 24 -1.81 -1.05 1.92
CA PRO A 24 -1.65 -1.66 0.61
C PRO A 24 -1.94 -0.64 -0.49
N GLY A 25 -0.89 -0.18 -1.16
CA GLY A 25 -0.99 0.74 -2.29
C GLY A 25 0.36 1.23 -2.79
N THR A 26 0.31 2.00 -3.87
CA THR A 26 1.48 2.70 -4.44
C THR A 26 1.29 4.20 -4.21
N PHE A 27 2.24 4.82 -3.51
CA PHE A 27 2.25 6.24 -3.18
C PHE A 27 3.67 6.77 -3.30
N ILE A 28 3.84 8.08 -3.51
CA ILE A 28 5.13 8.71 -3.28
C ILE A 28 5.39 8.72 -1.77
N GLY A 29 6.60 8.32 -1.35
CA GLY A 29 6.97 8.11 0.05
C GLY A 29 7.09 6.63 0.41
N GLU A 30 6.11 5.82 0.01
CA GLU A 30 6.11 4.37 0.23
C GLU A 30 6.99 3.71 -0.82
N ASP A 31 8.17 3.26 -0.39
CA ASP A 31 9.19 2.73 -1.27
C ASP A 31 9.60 1.31 -0.90
N HIS A 32 8.73 0.48 -0.31
CA HIS A 32 9.10 -0.90 -0.01
C HIS A 32 8.04 -1.94 -0.37
N GLY A 33 8.38 -2.84 -1.30
CA GLY A 33 7.49 -3.94 -1.72
C GLY A 33 7.06 -4.86 -0.57
N ASP A 34 7.91 -5.04 0.45
CA ASP A 34 7.52 -5.86 1.62
C ASP A 34 6.47 -5.17 2.51
N HIS A 35 6.49 -3.83 2.64
CA HIS A 35 5.44 -3.10 3.39
C HIS A 35 4.09 -3.29 2.70
N GLN A 36 4.07 -3.07 1.40
CA GLN A 36 2.94 -3.32 0.53
C GLN A 36 2.40 -4.75 0.65
N ALA A 37 3.27 -5.76 0.57
CA ALA A 37 2.89 -7.16 0.73
C ALA A 37 2.35 -7.48 2.13
N CYS A 38 2.92 -6.88 3.18
CA CYS A 38 2.41 -7.01 4.55
C CYS A 38 0.97 -6.49 4.65
N GLY A 39 0.68 -5.33 4.06
CA GLY A 39 -0.66 -4.75 4.03
C GLY A 39 -1.68 -5.64 3.32
N VAL A 40 -1.29 -6.23 2.19
CA VAL A 40 -2.10 -7.19 1.43
C VAL A 40 -2.41 -8.42 2.30
N LEU A 41 -1.38 -9.08 2.82
CA LEU A 41 -1.54 -10.32 3.60
C LEU A 41 -2.34 -10.09 4.88
N ALA A 42 -2.11 -8.99 5.59
CA ALA A 42 -2.83 -8.67 6.81
C ALA A 42 -4.32 -8.40 6.58
N THR A 43 -4.66 -7.79 5.45
CA THR A 43 -6.05 -7.57 5.04
C THR A 43 -6.73 -8.89 4.69
N GLU A 44 -6.09 -9.75 3.89
CA GLU A 44 -6.62 -11.08 3.58
C GLU A 44 -6.78 -11.92 4.85
N ALA A 45 -5.81 -11.88 5.77
CA ALA A 45 -5.88 -12.61 7.03
C ALA A 45 -6.97 -12.07 7.95
N PHE A 46 -7.20 -10.75 7.97
CA PHE A 46 -8.33 -10.12 8.68
C PHE A 46 -9.68 -10.67 8.17
N ASP A 47 -9.81 -10.84 6.85
CA ASP A 47 -11.02 -11.33 6.20
C ASP A 47 -11.24 -12.84 6.36
N LEU A 48 -10.20 -13.62 6.68
CA LEU A 48 -10.26 -15.08 6.68
C LEU A 48 -10.15 -15.72 8.06
N ALA A 49 -9.58 -15.04 9.06
CA ALA A 49 -9.27 -15.66 10.35
C ALA A 49 -10.52 -16.10 11.14
N GLY A 50 -11.64 -15.41 10.93
CA GLY A 50 -12.95 -15.76 11.49
C GLY A 50 -13.68 -16.89 10.75
N ASP A 51 -13.25 -17.24 9.53
CA ASP A 51 -13.90 -18.27 8.71
C ASP A 51 -13.40 -19.67 9.09
N PRO A 52 -14.24 -20.58 9.62
CA PRO A 52 -13.83 -21.94 9.94
C PRO A 52 -13.54 -22.82 8.71
N THR A 53 -13.95 -22.41 7.51
CA THR A 53 -13.73 -23.17 6.26
C THR A 53 -12.37 -22.88 5.63
N THR A 54 -11.68 -21.83 6.10
CA THR A 54 -10.35 -21.44 5.62
C THR A 54 -9.26 -22.06 6.49
N PHE A 55 -8.30 -22.75 5.89
CA PHE A 55 -7.25 -23.51 6.58
C PHE A 55 -7.85 -24.46 7.63
N PRO A 56 -8.73 -25.41 7.22
CA PRO A 56 -9.50 -26.24 8.13
C PRO A 56 -8.63 -27.10 9.06
N GLU A 57 -7.41 -27.45 8.66
CA GLU A 57 -6.41 -28.15 9.47
C GLU A 57 -6.07 -27.39 10.77
N GLN A 58 -6.13 -26.06 10.76
CA GLN A 58 -5.90 -25.27 11.97
C GLN A 58 -7.07 -25.37 12.94
N VAL A 59 -8.29 -25.56 12.44
CA VAL A 59 -9.53 -25.57 13.25
C VAL A 59 -9.87 -26.98 13.71
N ALA A 60 -9.66 -27.97 12.86
CA ALA A 60 -9.90 -29.37 13.18
C ALA A 60 -9.01 -29.80 14.34
N GLY A 61 -9.58 -30.60 15.25
CA GLY A 61 -8.87 -31.17 16.39
C GLY A 61 -8.44 -32.60 16.11
N PRO A 62 -7.28 -33.04 16.61
CA PRO A 62 -6.85 -34.42 16.46
C PRO A 62 -7.76 -35.37 17.24
N ALA A 63 -8.37 -36.33 16.56
CA ALA A 63 -9.05 -37.47 17.17
C ALA A 63 -8.03 -38.50 17.71
N ASN A 64 -6.85 -38.56 17.11
CA ASN A 64 -5.79 -39.50 17.45
C ASN A 64 -4.43 -38.79 17.59
N ARG A 65 -3.55 -39.26 18.47
CA ARG A 65 -2.20 -38.70 18.71
C ARG A 65 -1.27 -38.64 17.47
N ARG A 66 -1.65 -39.29 16.37
CA ARG A 66 -0.87 -39.34 15.12
C ARG A 66 -1.30 -38.25 14.12
N GLU A 67 -2.36 -37.50 14.42
CA GLU A 67 -2.86 -36.41 13.58
C GLU A 67 -2.10 -35.12 13.91
N LEU A 68 -0.80 -35.11 13.62
CA LEU A 68 0.14 -34.07 14.04
C LEU A 68 -0.08 -32.69 13.40
N PHE A 69 -0.88 -32.64 12.34
CA PHE A 69 -1.14 -31.43 11.55
C PHE A 69 -2.45 -30.73 11.92
N LEU A 70 -3.21 -31.27 12.88
CA LEU A 70 -4.46 -30.70 13.37
C LEU A 70 -4.22 -29.90 14.65
N GLU A 71 -4.69 -28.65 14.70
CA GLU A 71 -4.29 -27.71 15.76
C GLU A 71 -5.40 -27.35 16.76
N ASN A 72 -6.66 -27.66 16.46
CA ASN A 72 -7.81 -27.35 17.32
C ASN A 72 -7.92 -25.85 17.72
N LEU A 73 -7.50 -24.94 16.83
CA LEU A 73 -7.62 -23.50 17.04
C LEU A 73 -9.07 -23.06 16.85
N ARG A 74 -9.48 -22.04 17.61
CA ARG A 74 -10.78 -21.41 17.43
C ARG A 74 -10.68 -20.33 16.35
N PRO A 75 -11.62 -20.26 15.40
CA PRO A 75 -11.73 -19.09 14.53
C PRO A 75 -11.80 -17.81 15.37
N TRP A 76 -11.17 -16.75 14.88
CA TRP A 76 -11.16 -15.46 15.55
C TRP A 76 -11.30 -14.37 14.52
N GLN A 77 -12.33 -13.54 14.66
CA GLN A 77 -12.54 -12.37 13.81
C GLN A 77 -11.94 -11.15 14.50
N PRO A 78 -10.83 -10.58 13.98
CA PRO A 78 -10.41 -9.25 14.40
C PRO A 78 -11.50 -8.23 14.08
N LYS A 79 -11.63 -7.21 14.92
CA LYS A 79 -12.75 -6.26 14.86
C LYS A 79 -12.44 -5.07 13.97
N LYS A 80 -11.18 -4.63 13.97
CA LYS A 80 -10.72 -3.51 13.13
C LYS A 80 -9.35 -3.75 12.52
N ILE A 81 -9.11 -3.12 11.38
CA ILE A 81 -7.79 -3.02 10.75
C ILE A 81 -7.50 -1.56 10.39
N TYR A 82 -6.29 -1.10 10.74
CA TYR A 82 -5.79 0.22 10.43
C TYR A 82 -4.44 0.13 9.74
N TYR A 83 -4.12 1.15 8.94
CA TYR A 83 -2.92 1.20 8.13
C TYR A 83 -2.01 2.38 8.49
N PHE A 84 -0.70 2.12 8.53
CA PHE A 84 0.33 3.15 8.40
C PHE A 84 0.40 3.57 6.93
N PRO A 85 0.18 4.85 6.58
CA PRO A 85 0.13 5.27 5.19
C PRO A 85 1.49 5.27 4.50
N ASP A 86 2.57 5.49 5.26
CA ASP A 86 3.97 5.57 4.81
C ASP A 86 4.14 6.38 3.51
N ALA A 87 3.47 7.53 3.40
CA ALA A 87 3.36 8.28 2.17
C ALA A 87 3.49 9.79 2.39
N ASP A 88 4.14 10.48 1.44
CA ASP A 88 4.40 11.91 1.44
C ASP A 88 3.17 12.74 1.01
N ARG A 89 1.98 12.35 1.48
CA ARG A 89 0.68 12.90 1.06
C ARG A 89 -0.27 13.15 2.23
N GLU A 90 0.17 13.94 3.21
CA GLU A 90 -0.65 14.28 4.37
C GLU A 90 -2.05 14.81 4.00
N ASP A 91 -2.17 15.49 2.86
CA ASP A 91 -3.43 16.01 2.33
C ASP A 91 -4.47 14.92 2.06
N LEU A 92 -4.04 13.74 1.61
CA LEU A 92 -4.93 12.60 1.33
C LEU A 92 -5.34 11.84 2.59
N PHE A 93 -4.47 11.81 3.61
CA PHE A 93 -4.64 10.98 4.80
C PHE A 93 -5.27 11.72 5.98
N ARG A 94 -5.29 13.05 5.96
CA ARG A 94 -5.90 13.85 7.02
C ARG A 94 -7.36 13.45 7.26
N GLY A 95 -7.68 13.13 8.51
CA GLY A 95 -9.04 12.76 8.92
C GLY A 95 -9.50 11.37 8.45
N LYS A 96 -8.58 10.53 7.95
CA LYS A 96 -8.88 9.16 7.50
C LYS A 96 -8.66 8.10 8.58
N GLY A 97 -8.22 8.51 9.75
CA GLY A 97 -8.06 7.66 10.93
C GLY A 97 -7.61 8.48 12.14
N PRO A 98 -7.34 7.82 13.29
CA PRO A 98 -6.85 8.50 14.48
C PRO A 98 -5.43 9.06 14.30
N SER A 99 -5.14 10.11 15.06
CA SER A 99 -3.84 10.75 15.18
C SER A 99 -3.48 10.79 16.66
N TYR A 100 -2.30 10.28 17.01
CA TYR A 100 -1.80 10.24 18.38
C TYR A 100 -0.54 11.08 18.50
N SER A 101 -0.51 12.01 19.45
CA SER A 101 0.71 12.78 19.67
C SER A 101 1.73 11.94 20.41
N VAL A 102 2.87 11.69 19.77
CA VAL A 102 4.00 10.96 20.39
C VAL A 102 4.73 11.80 21.45
N LYS A 103 4.36 13.07 21.61
CA LYS A 103 4.83 13.95 22.69
C LYS A 103 4.11 13.70 24.01
N GLU A 104 2.99 12.97 23.99
CA GLU A 104 2.31 12.56 25.23
C GLU A 104 3.21 11.68 26.09
N ILE A 105 3.08 11.85 27.41
CA ILE A 105 3.89 11.12 28.39
C ILE A 105 3.24 9.77 28.70
N SER A 106 3.99 8.69 28.45
CA SER A 106 3.60 7.34 28.82
C SER A 106 3.39 7.23 30.33
N LYS A 107 2.26 6.64 30.73
CA LYS A 107 1.94 6.44 32.15
C LYS A 107 2.90 5.47 32.84
N SER A 108 3.46 4.50 32.13
CA SER A 108 4.32 3.45 32.68
C SER A 108 5.78 3.89 32.80
N THR A 109 6.34 4.48 31.75
CA THR A 109 7.76 4.87 31.71
C THR A 109 8.02 6.30 32.16
N LYS A 110 6.97 7.14 32.25
CA LYS A 110 7.06 8.59 32.52
C LYS A 110 7.91 9.37 31.50
N GLN A 111 8.09 8.80 30.31
CA GLN A 111 8.78 9.41 29.17
C GLN A 111 7.79 9.68 28.04
N PRO A 112 8.04 10.68 27.18
CA PRO A 112 7.24 10.85 25.97
C PRO A 112 7.40 9.64 25.04
N TYR A 113 6.33 9.28 24.31
CA TYR A 113 6.35 8.11 23.44
C TYR A 113 7.45 8.16 22.37
N TRP A 114 7.74 9.33 21.79
CA TRP A 114 8.83 9.47 20.83
C TRP A 114 10.17 9.04 21.43
N ARG A 115 10.42 9.33 22.71
CA ARG A 115 11.66 8.98 23.37
C ARG A 115 11.77 7.47 23.60
N ILE A 116 10.66 6.83 23.98
CA ILE A 116 10.59 5.37 24.11
C ILE A 116 10.90 4.70 22.76
N SER A 117 10.28 5.19 21.68
CA SER A 117 10.52 4.68 20.33
C SER A 117 11.97 4.90 19.88
N PHE A 118 12.52 6.08 20.14
CA PHE A 118 13.91 6.42 19.82
C PHE A 118 14.90 5.53 20.57
N ASP A 119 14.71 5.34 21.88
CA ASP A 119 15.59 4.50 22.69
C ASP A 119 15.52 3.02 22.24
N SER A 120 14.35 2.54 21.79
CA SER A 120 14.24 1.24 21.14
C SER A 120 15.01 1.21 19.81
N PHE A 121 14.90 2.26 18.99
CA PHE A 121 15.59 2.35 17.69
C PHE A 121 17.11 2.26 17.83
N ARG A 122 17.69 2.77 18.93
CA ARG A 122 19.14 2.71 19.19
C ARG A 122 19.72 1.30 19.23
N ALA A 123 18.89 0.27 19.44
CA ALA A 123 19.31 -1.12 19.37
C ALA A 123 19.56 -1.61 17.93
N HIS A 124 19.04 -0.92 16.90
CA HIS A 124 19.13 -1.32 15.48
C HIS A 124 20.41 -0.84 14.80
N GLN A 125 21.57 -1.05 15.45
CA GLN A 125 22.89 -0.57 15.01
C GLN A 125 23.25 -0.98 13.57
N THR A 126 22.83 -2.17 13.12
CA THR A 126 23.13 -2.63 11.76
C THR A 126 22.28 -1.97 10.68
N GLN A 127 21.17 -1.31 11.06
CA GLN A 127 20.22 -0.69 10.13
C GLN A 127 20.52 0.80 9.91
N ALA A 128 21.10 1.47 10.92
CA ALA A 128 21.30 2.92 10.90
C ALA A 128 22.62 3.33 11.57
N LYS A 129 23.72 2.60 11.32
CA LYS A 129 25.00 2.78 12.01
C LYS A 129 25.49 4.23 12.02
N GLU A 130 25.59 4.86 10.84
CA GLU A 130 26.14 6.23 10.74
C GLU A 130 25.31 7.24 11.52
N PHE A 131 23.98 7.13 11.44
CA PHE A 131 23.06 7.95 12.22
C PHE A 131 23.25 7.71 13.72
N LEU A 132 23.30 6.45 14.17
CA LEU A 132 23.42 6.11 15.58
C LEU A 132 24.81 6.45 16.17
N ASP A 133 25.87 6.36 15.38
CA ASP A 133 27.20 6.86 15.75
C ASP A 133 27.18 8.37 15.96
N SER A 134 26.44 9.12 15.13
CA SER A 134 26.28 10.57 15.30
C SER A 134 25.50 10.91 16.56
N VAL A 135 24.39 10.19 16.82
CA VAL A 135 23.57 10.32 18.04
C VAL A 135 24.39 10.02 19.29
N ALA A 136 25.32 9.07 19.23
CA ALA A 136 26.17 8.72 20.38
C ALA A 136 27.11 9.86 20.82
N GLN A 137 27.33 10.87 19.97
CA GLN A 137 28.12 12.07 20.30
C GLN A 137 27.25 13.26 20.77
N MET A 138 25.94 13.11 20.80
CA MET A 138 25.00 14.18 21.17
C MET A 138 24.66 14.14 22.66
N ASP A 139 24.49 15.31 23.27
CA ASP A 139 23.83 15.46 24.57
C ASP A 139 22.28 15.42 24.42
N GLU A 140 21.57 15.40 25.55
CA GLU A 140 20.10 15.30 25.53
C GLU A 140 19.42 16.49 24.85
N ALA A 141 19.94 17.71 25.00
CA ALA A 141 19.35 18.90 24.36
C ALA A 141 19.52 18.84 22.83
N GLN A 142 20.65 18.31 22.37
CA GLN A 142 20.89 18.06 20.95
C GLN A 142 19.98 16.95 20.41
N ILE A 143 19.75 15.88 21.16
CA ILE A 143 18.82 14.80 20.77
C ILE A 143 17.39 15.33 20.68
N GLU A 144 16.93 16.12 21.66
CA GLU A 144 15.59 16.71 21.61
C GLU A 144 15.40 17.62 20.39
N LYS A 145 16.40 18.44 20.09
CA LYS A 145 16.37 19.33 18.93
C LYS A 145 16.33 18.53 17.62
N MET A 146 17.14 17.47 17.50
CA MET A 146 17.15 16.58 16.35
C MET A 146 15.80 15.85 16.21
N ALA A 147 15.25 15.33 17.31
CA ALA A 147 13.95 14.66 17.29
C ALA A 147 12.84 15.58 16.78
N ALA A 148 12.90 16.87 17.13
CA ALA A 148 11.96 17.88 16.66
C ALA A 148 12.14 18.26 15.17
N SER A 149 13.34 18.11 14.60
CA SER A 149 13.61 18.42 13.18
C SER A 149 13.42 17.23 12.24
N ASP A 150 13.65 16.02 12.73
CA ASP A 150 13.75 14.80 11.91
C ASP A 150 12.48 13.95 11.98
N GLY A 151 11.36 14.54 12.39
CA GLY A 151 10.04 13.91 12.39
C GLY A 151 9.79 12.89 13.51
N TRP A 152 10.76 12.63 14.40
CA TRP A 152 10.56 11.73 15.55
C TRP A 152 9.43 12.16 16.47
N THR A 153 9.13 13.46 16.50
CA THR A 153 8.06 14.01 17.32
C THR A 153 6.75 14.27 16.56
N ASP A 154 6.67 13.84 15.30
CA ASP A 154 5.46 13.96 14.49
C ASP A 154 4.39 12.99 14.99
N ASP A 155 3.13 13.41 14.87
CA ASP A 155 2.01 12.58 15.30
C ASP A 155 2.00 11.23 14.57
N MET A 156 1.75 10.17 15.33
CA MET A 156 1.52 8.84 14.76
C MET A 156 0.10 8.78 14.20
N ARG A 157 -0.02 8.60 12.89
CA ARG A 157 -1.30 8.62 12.18
C ARG A 157 -1.63 7.26 11.59
N PHE A 158 -2.90 6.93 11.63
CA PHE A 158 -3.45 5.72 11.04
C PHE A 158 -4.52 6.07 10.00
N VAL A 159 -4.77 5.13 9.10
CA VAL A 159 -5.90 5.13 8.18
C VAL A 159 -6.81 3.99 8.54
N LEU A 160 -8.09 4.27 8.79
CA LEU A 160 -9.08 3.23 9.05
C LEU A 160 -9.31 2.41 7.78
N GLY A 161 -8.96 1.13 7.81
CA GLY A 161 -9.31 0.16 6.79
C GLY A 161 -10.76 -0.28 6.94
N LYS A 162 -11.00 -1.13 7.94
CA LYS A 162 -12.30 -1.76 8.20
C LYS A 162 -12.64 -1.72 9.68
N SER A 163 -13.93 -1.61 9.99
CA SER A 163 -14.46 -1.81 11.33
C SER A 163 -15.73 -2.65 11.27
N LEU A 164 -15.71 -3.80 11.95
CA LEU A 164 -16.87 -4.69 12.10
C LEU A 164 -17.72 -4.36 13.33
N VAL A 165 -17.31 -3.34 14.10
CA VAL A 165 -17.98 -2.93 15.35
C VAL A 165 -18.33 -1.43 15.35
N GLY A 166 -18.22 -0.75 14.21
CA GLY A 166 -18.48 0.67 14.08
C GLY A 166 -17.42 1.56 14.74
N GLY A 167 -17.87 2.62 15.42
CA GLY A 167 -17.01 3.70 15.92
C GLY A 167 -16.84 4.83 14.88
N SER A 168 -16.15 5.89 15.29
CA SER A 168 -15.85 7.03 14.43
C SER A 168 -14.54 6.82 13.64
N VAL A 169 -14.45 7.43 12.45
CA VAL A 169 -13.27 7.30 11.58
C VAL A 169 -12.00 7.77 12.29
N THR A 170 -12.06 8.92 12.98
CA THR A 170 -10.93 9.53 13.69
C THR A 170 -10.91 9.23 15.18
N GLY A 171 -11.82 8.37 15.65
CA GLY A 171 -11.86 7.94 17.04
C GLY A 171 -10.68 7.05 17.40
N ASP A 172 -10.50 6.83 18.70
CA ASP A 172 -9.49 5.90 19.19
C ASP A 172 -9.57 4.53 18.48
N ILE A 173 -8.43 3.86 18.27
CA ILE A 173 -8.39 2.57 17.59
C ILE A 173 -9.28 1.51 18.25
N PHE A 174 -9.58 1.64 19.56
CA PHE A 174 -10.49 0.78 20.31
C PHE A 174 -11.94 1.29 20.38
N ASP A 175 -12.28 2.41 19.73
CA ASP A 175 -13.64 2.96 19.73
C ASP A 175 -14.67 1.91 19.25
N GLY A 176 -15.78 1.73 19.97
CA GLY A 176 -16.80 0.72 19.65
C GLY A 176 -16.39 -0.74 19.91
N ILE A 177 -15.17 -1.03 20.37
CA ILE A 177 -14.76 -2.39 20.74
C ILE A 177 -15.34 -2.76 22.11
N THR A 178 -16.08 -3.87 22.16
CA THR A 178 -16.58 -4.50 23.40
C THR A 178 -15.84 -5.81 23.66
N GLN A 179 -15.75 -6.24 24.92
CA GLN A 179 -15.06 -7.49 25.25
C GLN A 179 -15.76 -8.72 24.63
N GLY A 180 -14.98 -9.65 24.07
CA GLY A 180 -15.48 -10.94 23.58
C GLY A 180 -15.35 -11.12 22.06
N ALA A 181 -15.68 -12.32 21.58
CA ALA A 181 -15.64 -12.63 20.16
C ALA A 181 -16.88 -12.07 19.43
N ILE A 182 -16.71 -11.69 18.17
CA ILE A 182 -17.81 -11.36 17.26
C ILE A 182 -18.00 -12.47 16.21
N PRO A 183 -19.20 -12.60 15.61
CA PRO A 183 -19.40 -13.50 14.48
C PRO A 183 -18.47 -13.19 13.31
N PHE A 184 -18.20 -14.20 12.49
CA PHE A 184 -17.47 -14.02 11.23
C PHE A 184 -18.18 -13.03 10.31
N GLY A 185 -17.46 -11.99 9.88
CA GLY A 185 -17.96 -10.98 8.94
C GLY A 185 -17.35 -11.20 7.56
N ARG A 186 -18.16 -11.67 6.60
CA ARG A 186 -17.69 -11.82 5.21
C ARG A 186 -17.36 -10.45 4.62
N PRO A 187 -16.24 -10.30 3.89
CA PRO A 187 -15.93 -9.04 3.22
C PRO A 187 -16.99 -8.69 2.18
N GLU A 188 -17.40 -7.43 2.16
CA GLU A 188 -18.28 -6.88 1.12
C GLU A 188 -17.46 -6.58 -0.14
N VAL A 189 -17.74 -7.31 -1.22
CA VAL A 189 -17.08 -7.11 -2.51
C VAL A 189 -17.79 -6.02 -3.28
N SER A 190 -17.06 -4.96 -3.65
CA SER A 190 -17.59 -3.92 -4.54
C SER A 190 -17.62 -4.41 -5.99
N PRO A 191 -18.68 -4.13 -6.76
CA PRO A 191 -18.76 -4.53 -8.16
C PRO A 191 -17.68 -3.84 -9.01
N GLU A 192 -17.28 -4.48 -10.10
CA GLU A 192 -16.41 -3.86 -11.08
C GLU A 192 -17.13 -2.68 -11.75
N PRO A 193 -16.47 -1.52 -11.93
CA PRO A 193 -17.07 -0.41 -12.65
C PRO A 193 -17.39 -0.79 -14.10
N ALA A 194 -18.45 -0.20 -14.64
CA ALA A 194 -18.78 -0.35 -16.06
C ALA A 194 -17.62 0.20 -16.92
N ARG A 195 -17.26 -0.53 -17.97
CA ARG A 195 -16.16 -0.17 -18.87
C ARG A 195 -16.66 -0.13 -20.31
N PRO A 196 -16.13 0.78 -21.14
CA PRO A 196 -16.37 0.77 -22.58
C PRO A 196 -16.01 -0.58 -23.22
N GLU A 197 -16.56 -0.85 -24.41
CA GLU A 197 -16.23 -2.08 -25.14
C GLU A 197 -14.77 -2.11 -25.61
N LEU A 198 -14.13 -0.95 -25.74
CA LEU A 198 -12.71 -0.82 -26.07
C LEU A 198 -12.09 0.19 -25.10
N SER A 199 -11.11 -0.24 -24.30
CA SER A 199 -10.49 0.61 -23.28
C SER A 199 -9.01 0.32 -23.08
N VAL A 200 -8.29 1.32 -22.59
CA VAL A 200 -6.95 1.19 -22.00
C VAL A 200 -6.99 1.56 -20.53
N GLU A 201 -6.25 0.82 -19.69
CA GLU A 201 -6.15 1.03 -18.25
C GLU A 201 -4.70 0.80 -17.79
N LEU A 202 -4.30 1.41 -16.67
CA LEU A 202 -3.06 1.03 -16.00
C LEU A 202 -3.13 -0.41 -15.53
N GLY A 203 -2.07 -1.17 -15.81
CA GLY A 203 -1.88 -2.53 -15.34
C GLY A 203 -1.02 -2.61 -14.08
N GLY A 204 -0.46 -3.80 -13.84
CA GLY A 204 0.51 -4.02 -12.75
C GLY A 204 -0.03 -3.64 -11.37
N PRO A 205 0.78 -2.97 -10.51
CA PRO A 205 0.39 -2.66 -9.14
C PRO A 205 -0.85 -1.76 -9.07
N TYR A 206 -1.04 -0.86 -10.03
CA TYR A 206 -2.19 0.06 -10.06
C TYR A 206 -3.52 -0.70 -10.20
N SER A 207 -3.65 -1.54 -11.24
CA SER A 207 -4.85 -2.39 -11.39
C SER A 207 -5.02 -3.37 -10.24
N PHE A 208 -3.90 -3.93 -9.74
CA PHE A 208 -3.93 -4.88 -8.63
C PHE A 208 -4.55 -4.23 -7.38
N TYR A 209 -4.06 -3.06 -6.95
CA TYR A 209 -4.60 -2.40 -5.76
C TYR A 209 -6.03 -1.87 -5.97
N ALA A 210 -6.38 -1.44 -7.17
CA ALA A 210 -7.75 -1.07 -7.49
C ALA A 210 -8.70 -2.26 -7.35
N ASP A 211 -8.31 -3.44 -7.83
CA ASP A 211 -9.10 -4.68 -7.75
C ASP A 211 -9.12 -5.24 -6.32
N PHE A 212 -7.97 -5.24 -5.65
CA PHE A 212 -7.80 -5.64 -4.26
C PHE A 212 -8.73 -4.85 -3.34
N ARG A 213 -8.76 -3.52 -3.47
CA ARG A 213 -9.63 -2.68 -2.64
C ARG A 213 -11.10 -3.01 -2.82
N ARG A 214 -11.53 -3.33 -4.04
CA ARG A 214 -12.91 -3.77 -4.30
C ARG A 214 -13.19 -5.14 -3.71
N ALA A 215 -12.27 -6.10 -3.85
CA ALA A 215 -12.40 -7.46 -3.33
C ALA A 215 -12.49 -7.52 -1.79
N HIS A 216 -11.85 -6.56 -1.11
CA HIS A 216 -11.73 -6.55 0.36
C HIS A 216 -12.57 -5.47 1.05
N GLY A 217 -13.44 -4.76 0.32
CA GLY A 217 -14.30 -3.72 0.90
C GLY A 217 -13.54 -2.50 1.43
N LEU A 218 -12.49 -2.10 0.73
CA LEU A 218 -11.58 -1.00 1.10
C LEU A 218 -11.75 0.24 0.20
N GLY A 219 -12.95 0.46 -0.36
CA GLY A 219 -13.23 1.60 -1.24
C GLY A 219 -13.10 2.97 -0.57
N ASN A 220 -13.05 3.02 0.77
CA ASN A 220 -12.84 4.21 1.58
C ASN A 220 -11.37 4.65 1.68
N LEU A 221 -10.42 3.76 1.36
CA LEU A 221 -9.00 4.06 1.52
C LEU A 221 -8.55 5.15 0.54
N PRO A 222 -7.69 6.10 0.97
CA PRO A 222 -7.18 7.15 0.09
C PRO A 222 -6.43 6.58 -1.11
N HIS A 223 -6.52 7.26 -2.25
CA HIS A 223 -5.81 6.93 -3.47
C HIS A 223 -5.49 8.22 -4.23
N PRO A 224 -4.25 8.43 -4.70
CA PRO A 224 -3.88 9.58 -5.51
C PRO A 224 -4.54 9.48 -6.89
N GLU A 225 -5.14 10.58 -7.33
CA GLU A 225 -5.72 10.71 -8.67
C GLU A 225 -5.14 11.97 -9.34
N PRO A 226 -4.35 11.83 -10.43
CA PRO A 226 -3.93 10.58 -11.05
C PRO A 226 -2.96 9.77 -10.16
N PRO A 227 -2.78 8.45 -10.42
CA PRO A 227 -1.81 7.63 -9.73
C PRO A 227 -0.40 8.21 -9.77
N GLU A 228 0.43 7.85 -8.79
CA GLU A 228 1.77 8.41 -8.64
C GLU A 228 2.80 7.38 -8.18
N ILE A 229 4.07 7.65 -8.47
CA ILE A 229 5.21 6.82 -8.05
C ILE A 229 6.48 7.68 -7.93
N ALA A 230 7.34 7.36 -6.96
CA ALA A 230 8.70 7.90 -6.88
C ALA A 230 9.70 6.84 -7.32
N LEU A 231 10.65 7.22 -8.19
CA LEU A 231 11.62 6.29 -8.76
C LEU A 231 13.04 6.83 -8.66
N GLN A 232 14.00 5.90 -8.50
CA GLN A 232 15.40 6.25 -8.61
C GLN A 232 15.74 6.65 -10.05
N ALA A 233 16.47 7.76 -10.20
CA ALA A 233 16.89 8.29 -11.47
C ALA A 233 18.42 8.60 -11.50
N PRO A 234 19.11 8.42 -12.65
CA PRO A 234 18.59 7.91 -13.92
C PRO A 234 18.18 6.44 -13.85
N GLY A 235 17.26 6.01 -14.71
CA GLY A 235 16.67 4.67 -14.69
C GLY A 235 15.61 4.49 -15.77
N THR A 236 14.79 3.45 -15.65
CA THR A 236 13.69 3.17 -16.56
C THR A 236 12.37 3.18 -15.79
N LEU A 237 11.39 3.93 -16.31
CA LEU A 237 10.00 3.83 -15.92
C LEU A 237 9.29 2.85 -16.87
N VAL A 238 8.62 1.86 -16.31
CA VAL A 238 7.73 0.92 -16.98
C VAL A 238 6.29 1.27 -16.63
N ILE A 239 5.50 1.61 -17.65
CA ILE A 239 4.06 1.88 -17.51
C ILE A 239 3.31 0.65 -18.03
N PRO A 240 2.89 -0.28 -17.15
CA PRO A 240 2.11 -1.44 -17.56
C PRO A 240 0.69 -1.03 -17.94
N LEU A 241 0.13 -1.66 -18.96
CA LEU A 241 -1.19 -1.34 -19.50
C LEU A 241 -2.00 -2.60 -19.77
N TRP A 242 -3.30 -2.54 -19.48
CA TRP A 242 -4.29 -3.45 -20.00
C TRP A 242 -5.06 -2.80 -21.14
N VAL A 243 -5.05 -3.42 -22.32
CA VAL A 243 -5.86 -3.00 -23.45
C VAL A 243 -6.94 -4.04 -23.70
N ARG A 244 -8.19 -3.64 -23.50
CA ARG A 244 -9.34 -4.56 -23.50
C ARG A 244 -10.17 -4.32 -24.75
N ASN A 245 -10.30 -5.35 -25.58
CA ASN A 245 -11.20 -5.34 -26.72
C ASN A 245 -12.37 -6.31 -26.46
N ARG A 246 -13.46 -5.78 -25.93
CA ARG A 246 -14.74 -6.48 -25.77
C ARG A 246 -15.64 -6.38 -27.01
N THR A 247 -15.18 -5.79 -28.11
CA THR A 247 -15.96 -5.75 -29.36
C THR A 247 -15.96 -7.11 -30.06
N ALA A 248 -16.80 -7.26 -31.10
CA ALA A 248 -16.89 -8.49 -31.91
C ALA A 248 -15.82 -8.59 -33.01
N LYS A 249 -14.93 -7.60 -33.15
CA LYS A 249 -13.92 -7.54 -34.21
C LYS A 249 -12.54 -7.28 -33.64
N THR A 250 -11.50 -7.73 -34.35
CA THR A 250 -10.12 -7.32 -34.06
C THR A 250 -10.00 -5.80 -34.23
N GLN A 251 -9.32 -5.15 -33.30
CA GLN A 251 -9.07 -3.71 -33.31
C GLN A 251 -7.57 -3.46 -33.44
N GLU A 252 -7.18 -2.51 -34.30
CA GLU A 252 -5.83 -1.97 -34.33
C GLU A 252 -5.73 -0.83 -33.32
N ILE A 253 -4.80 -0.95 -32.38
CA ILE A 253 -4.59 0.00 -31.29
C ILE A 253 -3.27 0.72 -31.54
N THR A 254 -3.28 2.04 -31.43
CA THR A 254 -2.09 2.88 -31.47
C THR A 254 -1.84 3.42 -30.07
N LEU A 255 -0.69 3.10 -29.48
CA LEU A 255 -0.21 3.70 -28.24
C LEU A 255 0.77 4.83 -28.53
N SER A 256 0.62 5.94 -27.81
CA SER A 256 1.58 7.05 -27.82
C SER A 256 1.79 7.56 -26.40
N ALA A 257 2.93 8.22 -26.16
CA ALA A 257 3.26 8.82 -24.88
C ALA A 257 3.58 10.31 -25.06
N VAL A 258 3.01 11.14 -24.18
CA VAL A 258 3.38 12.53 -23.98
C VAL A 258 4.26 12.56 -22.73
N LEU A 259 5.54 12.88 -22.94
CA LEU A 259 6.57 12.81 -21.91
C LEU A 259 7.03 14.22 -21.51
N PRO A 260 7.47 14.41 -20.26
CA PRO A 260 8.13 15.65 -19.84
C PRO A 260 9.40 15.96 -20.65
N ALA A 261 9.81 17.22 -20.64
CA ALA A 261 11.01 17.66 -21.34
C ALA A 261 12.26 16.90 -20.85
N GLY A 262 13.07 16.39 -21.78
CA GLY A 262 14.29 15.63 -21.49
C GLY A 262 14.07 14.13 -21.24
N TRP A 263 12.82 13.66 -21.19
CA TRP A 263 12.48 12.23 -21.08
C TRP A 263 12.35 11.64 -22.48
N THR A 264 12.67 10.36 -22.65
CA THR A 264 12.57 9.70 -23.96
C THR A 264 11.87 8.36 -23.85
N ALA A 265 10.95 8.08 -24.78
CA ALA A 265 10.34 6.76 -24.89
C ALA A 265 11.40 5.77 -25.38
N GLN A 266 11.64 4.72 -24.61
CA GLN A 266 12.55 3.64 -24.96
C GLN A 266 11.84 2.63 -25.87
N SER A 267 10.63 2.21 -25.49
CA SER A 267 9.86 1.20 -26.23
C SER A 267 8.35 1.26 -25.89
N GLY A 268 7.53 0.54 -26.65
CA GLY A 268 6.10 0.31 -26.34
C GLY A 268 5.10 1.26 -27.00
N ALA A 269 5.54 2.41 -27.52
CA ALA A 269 4.71 3.23 -28.40
C ALA A 269 4.64 2.60 -29.81
N GLY A 270 3.49 2.72 -30.47
CA GLY A 270 3.27 2.16 -31.80
C GLY A 270 1.95 1.42 -31.93
N LYS A 271 1.83 0.64 -33.01
CA LYS A 271 0.61 -0.07 -33.38
C LYS A 271 0.68 -1.55 -33.06
N PHE A 272 -0.42 -2.11 -32.58
CA PHE A 272 -0.61 -3.56 -32.47
C PHE A 272 -2.09 -3.91 -32.57
N THR A 273 -2.42 -5.19 -32.74
CA THR A 273 -3.81 -5.63 -32.83
C THR A 273 -4.23 -6.34 -31.55
N VAL A 274 -5.49 -6.14 -31.15
CA VAL A 274 -6.14 -6.90 -30.09
C VAL A 274 -7.34 -7.61 -30.70
N ALA A 275 -7.31 -8.95 -30.67
CA ALA A 275 -8.38 -9.77 -31.22
C ALA A 275 -9.73 -9.50 -30.51
N ALA A 276 -10.83 -9.84 -31.19
CA ALA A 276 -12.17 -9.73 -30.63
C ALA A 276 -12.28 -10.47 -29.29
N LYS A 277 -12.93 -9.85 -28.30
CA LYS A 277 -13.16 -10.41 -26.96
C LYS A 277 -11.86 -10.80 -26.22
N GLN A 278 -10.74 -10.16 -26.52
CA GLN A 278 -9.45 -10.41 -25.86
C GLN A 278 -8.96 -9.20 -25.05
N VAL A 279 -8.01 -9.49 -24.15
CA VAL A 279 -7.27 -8.49 -23.38
C VAL A 279 -5.80 -8.66 -23.70
N ALA A 280 -5.14 -7.60 -24.11
CA ALA A 280 -3.71 -7.56 -24.33
C ALA A 280 -3.00 -6.88 -23.16
N SER A 281 -1.87 -7.45 -22.74
CA SER A 281 -0.90 -6.78 -21.90
C SER A 281 0.03 -5.96 -22.80
N ALA A 282 0.16 -4.67 -22.51
CA ALA A 282 1.12 -3.79 -23.15
C ALA A 282 1.95 -3.07 -22.08
N ARG A 283 3.05 -2.44 -22.48
CA ARG A 283 3.81 -1.55 -21.61
C ARG A 283 4.51 -0.48 -22.42
N ILE A 284 4.70 0.69 -21.83
CA ILE A 284 5.58 1.73 -22.36
C ILE A 284 6.78 1.85 -21.43
N GLU A 285 7.98 1.81 -21.99
CA GLU A 285 9.22 2.01 -21.27
C GLU A 285 9.75 3.42 -21.57
N VAL A 286 10.14 4.15 -20.53
CA VAL A 286 10.60 5.52 -20.62
C VAL A 286 11.96 5.64 -19.93
N ASN A 287 12.96 6.18 -20.62
CA ASN A 287 14.24 6.51 -20.01
C ASN A 287 14.07 7.76 -19.15
N LEU A 288 14.41 7.63 -17.87
CA LEU A 288 14.38 8.71 -16.89
C LEU A 288 15.73 9.45 -16.91
N PRO A 289 15.73 10.77 -17.13
CA PRO A 289 16.96 11.55 -17.07
C PRO A 289 17.51 11.58 -15.64
N ALA A 290 18.79 11.91 -15.49
CA ALA A 290 19.35 12.17 -14.17
C ALA A 290 18.59 13.33 -13.50
N PRO A 291 18.31 13.24 -12.18
CA PRO A 291 17.65 14.32 -11.46
C PRO A 291 18.55 15.57 -11.47
N ALA A 292 17.95 16.75 -11.56
CA ALA A 292 18.70 18.00 -11.59
C ALA A 292 19.65 18.11 -10.38
N GLU A 293 20.93 18.41 -10.63
CA GLU A 293 21.89 18.64 -9.56
C GLU A 293 21.56 19.95 -8.84
N ASN A 294 21.53 19.93 -7.50
CA ASN A 294 21.44 21.11 -6.63
C ASN A 294 20.16 21.94 -6.70
N SER A 295 18.98 21.33 -6.91
CA SER A 295 17.73 22.05 -6.59
C SER A 295 17.51 22.08 -5.08
N ALA A 296 17.58 23.26 -4.47
CA ALA A 296 17.16 23.47 -3.07
C ALA A 296 15.65 23.22 -2.83
N LYS A 297 14.89 22.95 -3.91
CA LYS A 297 13.47 22.62 -3.89
C LYS A 297 13.28 21.10 -3.90
N LYS A 298 12.28 20.63 -3.14
CA LYS A 298 11.81 19.23 -3.21
C LYS A 298 11.50 18.87 -4.68
N PRO A 299 11.84 17.66 -5.13
CA PRO A 299 11.46 17.20 -6.47
C PRO A 299 9.93 17.30 -6.62
N GLU A 300 9.46 17.90 -7.71
CA GLU A 300 8.03 17.93 -8.01
C GLU A 300 7.67 16.76 -8.95
N PRO A 301 6.59 16.00 -8.69
CA PRO A 301 6.16 14.93 -9.57
C PRO A 301 5.74 15.47 -10.94
N GLN A 302 6.30 14.91 -12.01
CA GLN A 302 5.99 15.28 -13.40
C GLN A 302 4.97 14.30 -14.00
N GLU A 303 4.03 14.82 -14.80
CA GLU A 303 2.99 13.99 -15.43
C GLU A 303 3.52 13.33 -16.70
N VAL A 304 3.34 12.01 -16.79
CA VAL A 304 3.48 11.21 -18.01
C VAL A 304 2.08 10.78 -18.45
N THR A 305 1.79 10.99 -19.73
CA THR A 305 0.48 10.64 -20.29
C THR A 305 0.62 9.63 -21.41
N VAL A 306 -0.09 8.51 -21.30
CA VAL A 306 -0.19 7.50 -22.35
C VAL A 306 -1.57 7.59 -22.99
N ARG A 307 -1.60 7.73 -24.31
CA ARG A 307 -2.83 7.74 -25.10
C ARG A 307 -2.96 6.46 -25.88
N ALA A 308 -4.18 5.93 -25.93
CA ALA A 308 -4.54 4.84 -26.80
C ALA A 308 -5.65 5.28 -27.76
N ASP A 309 -5.45 5.00 -29.05
CA ASP A 309 -6.40 5.31 -30.11
C ASP A 309 -6.69 4.07 -30.96
N SER A 310 -7.93 3.96 -31.45
CA SER A 310 -8.35 2.95 -32.43
C SER A 310 -9.15 3.65 -33.53
N ASN A 311 -8.81 3.39 -34.79
CA ASN A 311 -9.46 4.02 -35.96
C ASN A 311 -9.56 5.56 -35.87
N GLY A 312 -8.54 6.21 -35.29
CA GLY A 312 -8.50 7.67 -35.11
C GLY A 312 -9.38 8.21 -33.99
N GLN A 313 -9.97 7.35 -33.15
CA GLN A 313 -10.72 7.73 -31.96
C GLN A 313 -9.99 7.29 -30.69
N SER A 314 -9.94 8.16 -29.69
CA SER A 314 -9.35 7.81 -28.40
C SER A 314 -10.20 6.75 -27.68
N ILE A 315 -9.53 5.73 -27.15
CA ILE A 315 -10.13 4.67 -26.33
C ILE A 315 -9.75 4.79 -24.85
N GLY A 316 -9.02 5.86 -24.51
CA GLY A 316 -8.61 6.18 -23.15
C GLY A 316 -7.29 6.95 -23.11
N GLU A 317 -7.13 7.71 -22.03
CA GLU A 317 -5.90 8.40 -21.68
C GLU A 317 -5.53 7.99 -20.26
N ILE A 318 -4.26 7.64 -20.06
CA ILE A 318 -3.69 7.24 -18.78
C ILE A 318 -2.71 8.31 -18.35
N LYS A 319 -2.85 8.77 -17.12
CA LYS A 319 -1.95 9.74 -16.50
C LYS A 319 -1.25 9.11 -15.31
N LEU A 320 0.04 9.37 -15.19
CA LEU A 320 0.87 8.91 -14.08
C LEU A 320 1.79 10.05 -13.65
N ARG A 321 1.81 10.38 -12.37
CA ARG A 321 2.74 11.36 -11.80
C ARG A 321 4.00 10.65 -11.31
N VAL A 322 5.15 11.12 -11.75
CA VAL A 322 6.43 10.45 -11.47
C VAL A 322 7.39 11.44 -10.83
N GLU A 323 7.83 11.13 -9.61
CA GLU A 323 8.85 11.89 -8.89
C GLU A 323 10.22 11.22 -9.06
N LEU A 324 11.22 11.98 -9.50
CA LEU A 324 12.58 11.46 -9.65
C LEU A 324 13.38 11.71 -8.38
N ARG A 325 13.89 10.63 -7.77
CA ARG A 325 14.74 10.67 -6.57
C ARG A 325 16.15 10.16 -6.88
N LYS A 326 17.13 10.65 -6.11
CA LYS A 326 18.50 10.09 -6.13
C LYS A 326 18.57 8.73 -5.43
N ARG A 327 17.73 8.53 -4.40
CA ARG A 327 17.58 7.29 -3.64
C ARG A 327 16.09 7.00 -3.52
N ALA A 328 15.66 5.92 -4.13
CA ALA A 328 14.33 5.32 -4.06
C ALA A 328 14.50 3.88 -4.60
N LEU A 329 13.46 3.05 -4.56
CA LEU A 329 13.56 1.79 -5.27
C LEU A 329 13.69 2.01 -6.78
N PRO A 330 14.51 1.20 -7.47
CA PRO A 330 14.30 0.98 -8.90
C PRO A 330 12.93 0.32 -9.10
N GLN A 331 12.29 0.60 -10.22
CA GLN A 331 11.01 -0.05 -10.53
C GLN A 331 11.16 -1.54 -10.81
#